data_AF-A0AA35SXA3-F1
#
_entry.id   AF-A0AA35SXA3-F1
#
_cell.length_a   1.000
_cell.length_b   1.000
_cell.length_c   1.000
_cell.angle_alpha   90.00
_cell.angle_beta   90.00
_cell.angle_gamma   90.00
#
_symmetry.space_group_name_H-M   'P 1'
#
loop_
_entity.id
_entity.type
_entity.pdbx_description
1 polymer ?
#
loop_
_entity_poly.entity_id
_entity_poly.type
_entity_poly.pdbx_seq_one_letter_code
_entity_poly.pdbx_strand_id
1 'polypeptide(L)'
;MDSLLESASTYAEVLRNCSSVKVAEWKQEDLERAVNWAEYFKRVNARLQKKPALVRKFDTQLKEISSQTGGRFAQKTLSTEFLGNSLDYLIMSLLENPYLPEGIKELVHQKYATEDHHKHMEKYASTQALFATLTAMHNKLSKHAPSFLKRDPLLVASAGVLEEELEWILSHSQTPHTLAHGKLNHLVQQENGMEVILFSIVSQIHSPSSSALSVEPSTAPKLPPASSGSKSITTAIILEWLELCLQAKTSSPPTPTSGPLLQSATEE
;
A
#
# COMPACT_ATOMS: atom_id res chain seq x y z
N MET A 1 31.50 -0.22 11.14
CA MET A 1 30.08 -0.59 10.98
C MET A 1 29.25 0.69 11.01
N ASP A 2 29.58 1.58 11.94
CA ASP A 2 28.93 2.88 12.14
C ASP A 2 28.91 3.78 10.89
N SER A 3 30.01 3.86 10.13
CA SER A 3 30.04 4.61 8.87
C SER A 3 29.07 4.10 7.80
N LEU A 4 28.79 2.79 7.80
CA LEU A 4 27.83 2.18 6.89
C LEU A 4 26.38 2.49 7.29
N LEU A 5 26.12 2.61 8.58
CA LEU A 5 24.82 2.97 9.13
C LEU A 5 24.52 4.46 8.91
N GLU A 6 25.52 5.32 9.07
CA GLU A 6 25.42 6.74 8.75
C GLU A 6 25.10 6.95 7.26
N SER A 7 25.80 6.19 6.40
CA SER A 7 25.51 6.15 4.96
C SER A 7 24.07 5.67 4.69
N ALA A 8 23.59 4.66 5.44
CA ALA A 8 22.26 4.11 5.25
C ALA A 8 21.17 5.07 5.73
N SER A 9 21.41 5.80 6.82
CA SER A 9 20.52 6.85 7.30
C SER A 9 20.44 8.01 6.30
N THR A 10 21.58 8.42 5.73
CA THR A 10 21.62 9.43 4.66
C THR A 10 20.80 8.99 3.45
N TYR A 11 20.95 7.74 3.02
CA TYR A 11 20.18 7.22 1.89
C TYR A 11 18.69 7.06 2.22
N ALA A 12 18.34 6.65 3.44
CA ALA A 12 16.95 6.62 3.90
C ALA A 12 16.31 8.01 3.81
N GLU A 13 17.06 9.07 4.14
CA GLU A 13 16.59 10.43 3.98
C GLU A 13 16.41 10.84 2.50
N VAL A 14 17.33 10.44 1.63
CA VAL A 14 17.18 10.62 0.17
C VAL A 14 15.90 9.96 -0.32
N LEU A 15 15.66 8.69 0.04
CA LEU A 15 14.45 7.96 -0.34
C LEU A 15 13.18 8.59 0.20
N ARG A 16 13.21 9.11 1.44
CA ARG A 16 12.09 9.86 2.02
C ARG A 16 11.81 11.13 1.23
N ASN A 17 12.86 11.83 0.78
CA ASN A 17 12.70 13.03 -0.02
C ASN A 17 12.10 12.69 -1.40
N CYS A 18 12.48 11.54 -1.98
CA CYS A 18 11.94 11.03 -3.26
C CYS A 18 10.43 10.81 -3.23
N SER A 19 9.84 10.50 -2.08
CA SER A 19 8.39 10.28 -1.91
C SER A 19 7.65 11.50 -1.34
N SER A 20 8.33 12.66 -1.23
CA SER A 20 7.78 13.87 -0.63
C SER A 20 7.67 15.02 -1.64
N VAL A 21 7.01 16.10 -1.22
CA VAL A 21 6.91 17.36 -2.00
C VAL A 21 8.28 17.98 -2.27
N LYS A 22 9.31 17.68 -1.47
CA LYS A 22 10.68 18.20 -1.66
C LYS A 22 11.30 17.82 -2.99
N VAL A 23 10.80 16.77 -3.65
CA VAL A 23 11.26 16.36 -4.97
C VAL A 23 10.96 17.42 -6.04
N ALA A 24 10.01 18.33 -5.81
CA ALA A 24 9.63 19.39 -6.76
C ALA A 24 10.76 20.36 -7.10
N GLU A 25 11.76 20.49 -6.22
CA GLU A 25 12.92 21.37 -6.42
C GLU A 25 14.13 20.62 -7.01
N TRP A 26 14.00 19.32 -7.27
CA TRP A 26 15.12 18.50 -7.73
C TRP A 26 15.61 18.93 -9.10
N LYS A 27 16.93 18.98 -9.22
CA LYS A 27 17.63 19.14 -10.47
C LYS A 27 18.26 17.82 -10.90
N GLN A 28 18.86 17.82 -12.08
CA GLN A 28 19.55 16.63 -12.59
C GLN A 28 20.65 16.16 -11.62
N GLU A 29 21.35 17.07 -10.96
CA GLU A 29 22.41 16.72 -10.01
C GLU A 29 21.86 16.00 -8.77
N ASP A 30 20.65 16.32 -8.33
CA ASP A 30 20.00 15.64 -7.21
C ASP A 30 19.58 14.23 -7.58
N LEU A 31 19.06 14.04 -8.80
CA LEU A 31 18.76 12.72 -9.34
C LEU A 31 20.04 11.87 -9.45
N GLU A 32 21.10 12.42 -10.02
CA GLU A 32 22.40 11.72 -10.14
C GLU A 32 22.95 11.35 -8.75
N ARG A 33 22.83 12.25 -7.76
CA ARG A 33 23.20 11.95 -6.37
C ARG A 33 22.38 10.80 -5.79
N ALA A 34 21.07 10.78 -6.03
CA ALA A 34 20.19 9.70 -5.56
C ALA A 34 20.54 8.35 -6.21
N VAL A 35 20.77 8.34 -7.53
CA VAL A 35 21.20 7.14 -8.27
C VAL A 35 22.55 6.63 -7.77
N ASN A 36 23.51 7.52 -7.54
CA ASN A 36 24.83 7.15 -7.00
C ASN A 36 24.72 6.48 -5.62
N TRP A 37 23.81 6.93 -4.77
CA TRP A 37 23.52 6.28 -3.49
C TRP A 37 22.90 4.89 -3.67
N ALA A 38 21.93 4.75 -4.57
CA ALA A 38 21.33 3.45 -4.87
C ALA A 38 22.39 2.46 -5.37
N GLU A 39 23.22 2.86 -6.34
CA GLU A 39 24.30 2.01 -6.82
C GLU A 39 25.33 1.65 -5.75
N TYR A 40 25.69 2.61 -4.89
CA TYR A 40 26.55 2.36 -3.75
C TYR A 40 25.98 1.24 -2.87
N PHE A 41 24.69 1.32 -2.54
CA PHE A 41 24.04 0.32 -1.70
C PHE A 41 23.85 -1.03 -2.36
N LYS A 42 23.64 -1.07 -3.68
CA LYS A 42 23.68 -2.31 -4.47
C LYS A 42 25.04 -3.00 -4.35
N ARG A 43 26.14 -2.25 -4.48
CA ARG A 43 27.52 -2.78 -4.30
C ARG A 43 27.81 -3.20 -2.87
N VAL A 44 27.34 -2.45 -1.88
CA VAL A 44 27.43 -2.79 -0.45
C VAL A 44 26.71 -4.10 -0.18
N ASN A 45 25.47 -4.25 -0.65
CA ASN A 45 24.70 -5.47 -0.44
C ASN A 45 25.42 -6.69 -1.02
N ALA A 46 25.93 -6.62 -2.25
CA ALA A 46 26.71 -7.70 -2.86
C ALA A 46 27.93 -8.13 -2.02
N ARG A 47 28.56 -7.19 -1.30
CA ARG A 47 29.67 -7.48 -0.37
C ARG A 47 29.17 -8.05 0.96
N LEU A 48 28.04 -7.55 1.48
CA LEU A 48 27.43 -8.03 2.71
C LEU A 48 26.92 -9.46 2.59
N GLN A 49 26.35 -9.85 1.43
CA GLN A 49 25.86 -11.22 1.19
C GLN A 49 26.93 -12.29 1.38
N LYS A 50 28.22 -11.95 1.21
CA LYS A 50 29.34 -12.85 1.49
C LYS A 50 29.59 -13.09 2.99
N LYS A 51 28.89 -12.37 3.87
CA LYS A 51 29.07 -12.38 5.33
C LYS A 51 27.71 -12.42 6.05
N PRO A 52 27.04 -13.59 6.15
CA PRO A 52 25.67 -13.72 6.64
C PRO A 52 25.45 -13.18 8.07
N ALA A 53 26.46 -13.29 8.94
CA ALA A 53 26.40 -12.75 10.30
C ALA A 53 26.32 -11.21 10.32
N LEU A 54 26.97 -10.53 9.36
CA LEU A 54 26.89 -9.06 9.22
C LEU A 54 25.57 -8.63 8.57
N VAL A 55 25.04 -9.41 7.64
CA VAL A 55 23.71 -9.17 7.03
C VAL A 55 22.66 -9.07 8.14
N ARG A 56 22.59 -10.05 9.04
CA ARG A 56 21.59 -10.05 10.13
C ARG A 56 21.71 -8.82 11.03
N LYS A 57 22.93 -8.47 11.46
CA LYS A 57 23.16 -7.30 12.32
C LYS A 57 22.76 -5.99 11.61
N PHE A 58 23.15 -5.86 10.35
CA PHE A 58 22.86 -4.68 9.56
C PHE A 58 21.37 -4.56 9.25
N ASP A 59 20.69 -5.67 8.95
CA ASP A 59 19.24 -5.70 8.70
C ASP A 59 18.42 -5.27 9.92
N THR A 60 18.82 -5.68 11.14
CA THR A 60 18.21 -5.21 12.38
C THR A 60 18.32 -3.70 12.52
N GLN A 61 19.49 -3.13 12.22
CA GLN A 61 19.70 -1.69 12.32
C GLN A 61 19.01 -0.90 11.20
N LEU A 62 18.91 -1.45 10.00
CA LEU A 62 18.11 -0.86 8.91
C LEU A 62 16.63 -0.78 9.25
N LYS A 63 16.09 -1.81 9.91
CA LYS A 63 14.71 -1.81 10.41
C LYS A 63 14.49 -0.71 11.46
N GLU A 64 15.46 -0.48 12.33
CA GLU A 64 15.43 0.60 13.31
C GLU A 64 15.48 2.00 12.64
N ILE A 65 16.33 2.18 11.64
CA ILE A 65 16.34 3.42 10.83
C ILE A 65 14.97 3.61 10.13
N SER A 66 14.40 2.54 9.58
CA SER A 66 13.11 2.57 8.90
C SER A 66 11.95 2.97 9.83
N SER A 67 11.97 2.54 11.10
CA SER A 67 10.93 2.89 12.06
C SER A 67 11.05 4.34 12.53
N GLN A 68 12.28 4.85 12.68
CA GLN A 68 12.54 6.24 13.06
C GLN A 68 12.17 7.25 11.96
N THR A 69 12.25 6.86 10.69
CA THR A 69 11.98 7.74 9.54
C THR A 69 10.51 7.77 9.09
N GLY A 70 9.60 7.11 9.81
CA GLY A 70 8.16 7.13 9.49
C GLY A 70 7.72 6.08 8.44
N GLY A 71 8.64 5.18 8.06
CA GLY A 71 8.34 3.82 7.61
C GLY A 71 7.37 3.61 6.44
N ARG A 72 7.87 3.81 5.21
CA ARG A 72 7.69 2.95 4.01
C ARG A 72 8.27 3.66 2.80
N PHE A 73 9.19 3.01 2.09
CA PHE A 73 9.77 3.48 0.83
C PHE A 73 9.24 2.57 -0.27
N ALA A 74 8.44 3.11 -1.21
CA ALA A 74 7.69 2.31 -2.18
C ALA A 74 6.96 1.10 -1.52
N GLN A 75 6.26 1.35 -0.40
CA GLN A 75 5.55 0.36 0.41
C GLN A 75 6.41 -0.71 1.11
N LYS A 76 7.76 -0.64 1.01
CA LYS A 76 8.68 -1.57 1.70
C LYS A 76 9.46 -0.90 2.83
N THR A 77 9.86 -1.70 3.80
CA THR A 77 10.78 -1.30 4.87
C THR A 77 12.23 -1.42 4.41
N LEU A 78 13.11 -0.56 4.93
CA LEU A 78 14.55 -0.69 4.67
C LEU A 78 15.05 -2.02 5.22
N SER A 79 15.64 -2.80 4.33
CA SER A 79 16.25 -4.10 4.62
C SER A 79 17.44 -4.33 3.70
N THR A 80 18.25 -5.34 4.00
CA THR A 80 19.35 -5.74 3.13
C THR A 80 18.90 -6.20 1.75
N GLU A 81 17.72 -6.83 1.66
CA GLU A 81 17.07 -7.14 0.38
C GLU A 81 16.68 -5.87 -0.37
N PHE A 82 16.11 -4.87 0.33
CA PHE A 82 15.79 -3.58 -0.25
C PHE A 82 17.04 -2.92 -0.87
N LEU A 83 18.16 -2.95 -0.16
CA LEU A 83 19.42 -2.37 -0.65
C LEU A 83 19.96 -3.08 -1.90
N GLY A 84 19.66 -4.37 -2.07
CA GLY A 84 20.02 -5.13 -3.27
C GLY A 84 19.34 -4.63 -4.54
N ASN A 85 18.07 -4.23 -4.41
CA ASN A 85 17.25 -3.70 -5.50
C ASN A 85 17.01 -2.18 -5.31
N SER A 86 17.95 -1.51 -4.67
CA SER A 86 17.82 -0.11 -4.25
C SER A 86 17.57 0.85 -5.41
N LEU A 87 18.15 0.56 -6.58
CA LEU A 87 17.92 1.36 -7.78
C LEU A 87 16.47 1.22 -8.24
N ASP A 88 15.95 0.00 -8.34
CA ASP A 88 14.58 -0.23 -8.80
C ASP A 88 13.57 0.45 -7.87
N TYR A 89 13.75 0.33 -6.55
CA TYR A 89 12.88 1.02 -5.59
C TYR A 89 12.99 2.54 -5.66
N LEU A 90 14.18 3.09 -5.92
CA LEU A 90 14.36 4.53 -6.14
C LEU A 90 13.59 4.98 -7.38
N ILE A 91 13.75 4.28 -8.50
CA ILE A 91 13.07 4.61 -9.76
C ILE A 91 11.55 4.54 -9.59
N MET A 92 11.04 3.47 -8.98
CA MET A 92 9.61 3.34 -8.66
C MET A 92 9.11 4.50 -7.78
N SER A 93 9.83 4.82 -6.71
CA SER A 93 9.44 5.92 -5.79
C SER A 93 9.38 7.27 -6.49
N LEU A 94 10.30 7.52 -7.44
CA LEU A 94 10.32 8.76 -8.22
C LEU A 94 9.18 8.82 -9.22
N LEU A 95 8.93 7.74 -9.97
CA LEU A 95 7.87 7.70 -10.98
C LEU A 95 6.46 7.75 -10.37
N GLU A 96 6.29 7.22 -9.16
CA GLU A 96 5.03 7.32 -8.39
C GLU A 96 4.80 8.72 -7.81
N ASN A 97 5.83 9.57 -7.69
CA ASN A 97 5.70 10.86 -7.02
C ASN A 97 5.09 11.93 -7.96
N PRO A 98 3.90 12.47 -7.65
CA PRO A 98 3.25 13.48 -8.49
C PRO A 98 3.95 14.84 -8.48
N TYR A 99 4.84 15.10 -7.52
CA TYR A 99 5.58 16.34 -7.40
C TYR A 99 6.91 16.32 -8.19
N LEU A 100 7.26 15.20 -8.84
CA LEU A 100 8.50 15.10 -9.62
C LEU A 100 8.43 16.05 -10.83
N PRO A 101 9.43 16.94 -11.03
CA PRO A 101 9.45 17.82 -12.19
C PRO A 101 9.46 17.03 -13.50
N GLU A 102 8.67 17.45 -14.49
CA GLU A 102 8.48 16.69 -15.74
C GLU A 102 9.81 16.39 -16.45
N GLY A 103 10.73 17.37 -16.53
CA GLY A 103 12.05 17.15 -17.14
C GLY A 103 12.90 16.10 -16.41
N ILE A 104 12.75 15.96 -15.09
CA ILE A 104 13.41 14.90 -14.32
C ILE A 104 12.70 13.56 -14.54
N LYS A 105 11.37 13.56 -14.58
CA LYS A 105 10.55 12.38 -14.85
C LYS A 105 10.86 11.77 -16.23
N GLU A 106 10.97 12.60 -17.25
CA GLU A 106 11.41 12.18 -18.59
C GLU A 106 12.81 11.57 -18.56
N LEU A 107 13.76 12.20 -17.84
CA LEU A 107 15.10 11.67 -17.70
C LEU A 107 15.11 10.29 -17.01
N VAL A 108 14.30 10.13 -15.96
CA VAL A 108 14.12 8.86 -15.26
C VAL A 108 13.57 7.80 -16.20
N HIS A 109 12.53 8.12 -16.97
CA HIS A 109 11.95 7.22 -17.97
C HIS A 109 12.95 6.81 -19.05
N GLN A 110 13.73 7.75 -19.58
CA GLN A 110 14.65 7.49 -20.69
C GLN A 110 15.91 6.74 -20.27
N LYS A 111 16.47 7.06 -19.09
CA LYS A 111 17.80 6.54 -18.69
C LYS A 111 17.75 5.35 -17.75
N TYR A 112 16.70 5.24 -16.92
CA TYR A 112 16.71 4.32 -15.79
C TYR A 112 15.48 3.41 -15.71
N ALA A 113 14.35 3.78 -16.32
CA ALA A 113 13.17 2.92 -16.33
C ALA A 113 13.38 1.68 -17.20
N THR A 114 12.83 0.55 -16.76
CA THR A 114 12.84 -0.74 -17.43
C THR A 114 11.41 -1.11 -17.81
N GLU A 115 11.22 -2.15 -18.60
CA GLU A 115 9.87 -2.63 -18.95
C GLU A 115 9.04 -2.98 -17.70
N ASP A 116 9.67 -3.55 -16.67
CA ASP A 116 9.01 -3.87 -15.40
C ASP A 116 8.56 -2.62 -14.64
N HIS A 117 9.35 -1.53 -14.69
CA HIS A 117 8.95 -0.24 -14.13
C HIS A 117 7.70 0.32 -14.83
N HIS A 118 7.58 0.15 -16.15
CA HIS A 118 6.40 0.60 -16.90
C HIS A 118 5.16 -0.21 -16.54
N LYS A 119 5.27 -1.55 -16.46
CA LYS A 119 4.18 -2.43 -16.01
C LYS A 119 3.71 -2.10 -14.60
N HIS A 120 4.66 -1.81 -13.70
CA HIS A 120 4.34 -1.37 -12.34
C HIS A 120 3.60 -0.03 -12.34
N MET A 121 4.04 0.94 -13.15
CA MET A 121 3.37 2.24 -13.27
C MET A 121 1.95 2.14 -13.84
N GLU A 122 1.71 1.24 -14.80
CA GLU A 122 0.37 1.00 -15.34
C GLU A 122 -0.57 0.42 -14.27
N LYS A 123 -0.05 -0.53 -13.47
CA LYS A 123 -0.77 -1.07 -12.31
C LYS A 123 -1.03 0.00 -11.25
N TYR A 124 0.00 0.78 -10.91
CA TYR A 124 -0.09 1.86 -9.92
C TYR A 124 -1.10 2.93 -10.35
N ALA A 125 -1.09 3.35 -11.62
CA ALA A 125 -2.06 4.28 -12.17
C ALA A 125 -3.49 3.74 -12.09
N SER A 126 -3.69 2.45 -12.36
CA SER A 126 -4.98 1.77 -12.20
C SER A 126 -5.44 1.79 -10.74
N THR A 127 -4.55 1.48 -9.79
CA THR A 127 -4.86 1.53 -8.34
C THR A 127 -5.12 2.96 -7.86
N GLN A 128 -4.38 3.95 -8.35
CA GLN A 128 -4.57 5.36 -8.01
C GLN A 128 -5.89 5.91 -8.56
N ALA A 129 -6.28 5.49 -9.77
CA ALA A 129 -7.59 5.80 -10.35
C ALA A 129 -8.74 5.20 -9.52
N LEU A 130 -8.55 3.98 -9.00
CA LEU A 130 -9.50 3.36 -8.07
C LEU A 130 -9.60 4.12 -6.75
N PHE A 131 -8.47 4.51 -6.15
CA PHE A 131 -8.47 5.35 -4.96
C PHE A 131 -9.13 6.70 -5.20
N ALA A 132 -8.86 7.35 -6.34
CA ALA A 132 -9.50 8.59 -6.71
C ALA A 132 -11.01 8.41 -6.89
N THR A 133 -11.45 7.28 -7.47
CA THR A 133 -12.86 6.93 -7.63
C THR A 133 -13.53 6.65 -6.29
N LEU A 134 -12.90 5.88 -5.39
CA LEU A 134 -13.37 5.65 -4.02
C LEU A 134 -13.42 6.95 -3.22
N THR A 135 -12.43 7.82 -3.36
CA THR A 135 -12.39 9.14 -2.72
C THR A 135 -13.45 10.07 -3.29
N ALA A 136 -13.69 10.03 -4.60
CA ALA A 136 -14.74 10.81 -5.25
C ALA A 136 -16.14 10.29 -4.87
N MET A 137 -16.33 8.97 -4.80
CA MET A 137 -17.53 8.33 -4.26
C MET A 137 -17.73 8.72 -2.81
N HIS A 138 -16.69 8.68 -1.98
CA HIS A 138 -16.71 9.13 -0.60
C HIS A 138 -17.10 10.61 -0.49
N ASN A 139 -16.48 11.50 -1.27
CA ASN A 139 -16.78 12.92 -1.27
C ASN A 139 -18.19 13.23 -1.77
N LYS A 140 -18.69 12.45 -2.74
CA LYS A 140 -20.10 12.52 -3.17
C LYS A 140 -21.03 12.00 -2.09
N LEU A 141 -20.69 10.90 -1.43
CA LEU A 141 -21.44 10.32 -0.31
C LEU A 141 -21.38 11.20 0.94
N SER A 142 -20.31 11.98 1.18
CA SER A 142 -20.21 12.90 2.32
C SER A 142 -20.96 14.20 2.04
N LYS A 143 -20.91 14.72 0.81
CA LYS A 143 -21.65 15.92 0.38
C LYS A 143 -23.14 15.68 0.17
N HIS A 144 -23.51 14.50 -0.33
CA HIS A 144 -24.89 14.10 -0.55
C HIS A 144 -25.39 13.10 0.48
N ALA A 145 -24.67 12.91 1.59
CA ALA A 145 -24.98 11.92 2.63
C ALA A 145 -26.48 11.84 2.80
N PRO A 146 -27.12 10.80 2.21
CA PRO A 146 -28.52 10.65 2.46
C PRO A 146 -28.58 10.33 3.95
N SER A 147 -29.71 10.63 4.54
CA SER A 147 -30.03 10.28 5.91
C SER A 147 -29.73 8.82 6.30
N PHE A 148 -29.35 7.92 5.37
CA PHE A 148 -28.88 6.56 5.64
C PHE A 148 -27.48 6.46 6.29
N LEU A 149 -26.55 7.40 6.03
CA LEU A 149 -25.26 7.44 6.76
C LEU A 149 -25.38 8.15 8.13
N LYS A 150 -26.57 8.67 8.47
CA LYS A 150 -26.85 9.13 9.84
C LYS A 150 -27.02 7.90 10.73
N ARG A 151 -25.91 7.42 11.29
CA ARG A 151 -25.85 6.51 12.45
C ARG A 151 -26.96 5.45 12.44
N ASP A 152 -27.05 4.62 11.40
CA ASP A 152 -27.73 3.35 11.61
C ASP A 152 -26.89 2.59 12.67
N PRO A 153 -27.38 2.41 13.90
CA PRO A 153 -26.59 1.80 14.96
C PRO A 153 -26.19 0.38 14.60
N LEU A 154 -26.99 -0.29 13.75
CA LEU A 154 -26.69 -1.62 13.25
C LEU A 154 -25.51 -1.58 12.29
N LEU A 155 -25.49 -0.64 11.34
CA LEU A 155 -24.37 -0.51 10.41
C LEU A 155 -23.05 -0.18 11.14
N VAL A 156 -23.11 0.69 12.15
CA VAL A 156 -21.95 1.04 12.99
C VAL A 156 -21.47 -0.18 13.78
N ALA A 157 -22.40 -0.92 14.41
CA ALA A 157 -22.07 -2.13 15.17
C ALA A 157 -21.49 -3.22 14.25
N SER A 158 -22.10 -3.47 13.09
CA SER A 158 -21.64 -4.44 12.10
C SER A 158 -20.26 -4.07 11.54
N ALA A 159 -19.99 -2.78 11.31
CA ALA A 159 -18.68 -2.32 10.88
C ALA A 159 -17.62 -2.52 11.97
N GLY A 160 -17.96 -2.24 13.24
CA GLY A 160 -17.07 -2.51 14.38
C GLY A 160 -16.77 -3.99 14.56
N VAL A 161 -17.79 -4.86 14.42
CA VAL A 161 -17.61 -6.32 14.48
C VAL A 161 -16.72 -6.81 13.33
N LEU A 162 -16.91 -6.28 12.11
CA LEU A 162 -16.05 -6.62 10.98
C LEU A 162 -14.59 -6.21 11.26
N GLU A 163 -14.37 -5.05 11.87
CA GLU A 163 -13.03 -4.59 12.23
C GLU A 163 -12.35 -5.52 13.23
N GLU A 164 -13.04 -5.87 14.32
CA GLU A 164 -12.53 -6.78 15.35
C GLU A 164 -12.26 -8.18 14.80
N GLU A 165 -13.15 -8.70 13.95
CA GLU A 165 -12.97 -10.01 13.32
C GLU A 165 -11.78 -10.02 12.35
N LEU A 166 -11.62 -8.98 11.52
CA LEU A 166 -10.48 -8.88 10.61
C LEU A 166 -9.17 -8.71 11.37
N GLU A 167 -9.14 -7.89 12.43
CA GLU A 167 -7.99 -7.76 13.31
C GLU A 167 -7.62 -9.09 13.97
N TRP A 168 -8.62 -9.85 14.42
CA TRP A 168 -8.41 -11.18 14.99
C TRP A 168 -7.83 -12.16 13.95
N ILE A 169 -8.40 -12.20 12.74
CA ILE A 169 -7.88 -13.05 11.64
C ILE A 169 -6.43 -12.70 11.31
N LEU A 170 -6.12 -11.41 11.22
CA LEU A 170 -4.79 -10.89 10.88
C LEU A 170 -3.75 -11.25 11.94
N SER A 171 -4.15 -11.32 13.21
CA SER A 171 -3.24 -11.58 14.34
C SER A 171 -3.11 -13.05 14.73
N HIS A 172 -4.09 -13.91 14.39
CA HIS A 172 -4.15 -15.30 14.88
C HIS A 172 -4.15 -16.38 13.78
N SER A 173 -4.23 -16.02 12.50
CA SER A 173 -4.25 -16.99 11.41
C SER A 173 -2.87 -17.25 10.78
N GLN A 174 -2.63 -18.48 10.34
CA GLN A 174 -1.48 -18.84 9.48
C GLN A 174 -1.67 -18.38 8.02
N THR A 175 -2.92 -18.16 7.58
CA THR A 175 -3.29 -17.69 6.24
C THR A 175 -4.23 -16.47 6.33
N PRO A 176 -3.78 -15.36 6.93
CA PRO A 176 -4.64 -14.24 7.31
C PRO A 176 -5.33 -13.60 6.11
N HIS A 177 -4.65 -13.47 4.96
CA HIS A 177 -5.23 -12.87 3.76
C HIS A 177 -6.35 -13.71 3.14
N THR A 178 -6.18 -15.02 3.02
CA THR A 178 -7.19 -15.90 2.44
C THR A 178 -8.48 -15.92 3.26
N LEU A 179 -8.37 -15.97 4.59
CA LEU A 179 -9.53 -15.95 5.48
C LEU A 179 -10.21 -14.58 5.51
N ALA A 180 -9.44 -13.49 5.55
CA ALA A 180 -9.99 -12.13 5.47
C ALA A 180 -10.75 -11.92 4.16
N HIS A 181 -10.17 -12.31 3.02
CA HIS A 181 -10.83 -12.21 1.72
C HIS A 181 -12.08 -13.10 1.64
N GLY A 182 -12.03 -14.32 2.20
CA GLY A 182 -13.20 -15.20 2.30
C GLY A 182 -14.34 -14.57 3.11
N LYS A 183 -14.02 -13.91 4.22
CA LYS A 183 -14.99 -13.18 5.04
C LYS A 183 -15.59 -12.00 4.30
N LEU A 184 -14.78 -11.19 3.63
CA LEU A 184 -15.24 -10.04 2.84
C LEU A 184 -16.14 -10.48 1.67
N ASN A 185 -15.75 -11.56 0.97
CA ASN A 185 -16.58 -12.16 -0.08
C ASN A 185 -17.93 -12.64 0.45
N HIS A 186 -17.95 -13.28 1.62
CA HIS A 186 -19.19 -13.70 2.26
C HIS A 186 -20.06 -12.51 2.66
N LEU A 187 -19.44 -11.46 3.21
CA LEU A 187 -20.15 -10.27 3.67
C LEU A 187 -20.84 -9.55 2.51
N VAL A 188 -20.20 -9.44 1.33
CA VAL A 188 -20.83 -8.84 0.14
C VAL A 188 -22.07 -9.57 -0.36
N GLN A 189 -22.24 -10.85 -0.02
CA GLN A 189 -23.47 -11.59 -0.34
C GLN A 189 -24.62 -11.30 0.65
N GLN A 190 -24.36 -10.58 1.73
CA GLN A 190 -25.37 -10.23 2.74
C GLN A 190 -26.06 -8.91 2.41
N GLU A 191 -27.28 -8.74 2.92
CA GLU A 191 -28.01 -7.48 2.87
C GLU A 191 -27.21 -6.41 3.64
N ASN A 192 -26.90 -5.29 2.98
CA ASN A 192 -26.06 -4.20 3.48
C ASN A 192 -24.56 -4.51 3.67
N GLY A 193 -24.06 -5.64 3.18
CA GLY A 193 -22.66 -6.03 3.40
C GLY A 193 -21.65 -5.08 2.77
N MET A 194 -21.94 -4.55 1.59
CA MET A 194 -21.04 -3.59 0.93
C MET A 194 -21.03 -2.24 1.67
N GLU A 195 -22.17 -1.85 2.22
CA GLU A 195 -22.35 -0.67 3.05
C GLU A 195 -21.55 -0.79 4.35
N VAL A 196 -21.54 -1.98 4.98
CA VAL A 196 -20.71 -2.27 6.15
C VAL A 196 -19.22 -2.16 5.81
N ILE A 197 -18.77 -2.74 4.70
CA ILE A 197 -17.36 -2.66 4.26
C ILE A 197 -16.95 -1.21 3.98
N LEU A 198 -17.77 -0.46 3.25
CA LEU A 198 -17.52 0.95 2.97
C LEU A 198 -17.52 1.79 4.25
N PHE A 199 -18.42 1.48 5.19
CA PHE A 199 -18.47 2.18 6.47
C PHE A 199 -17.22 1.90 7.32
N SER A 200 -16.73 0.66 7.39
CA SER A 200 -15.48 0.30 8.09
C SER A 200 -14.25 1.02 7.51
N ILE A 201 -14.20 1.26 6.19
CA ILE A 201 -13.12 2.07 5.60
C ILE A 201 -13.27 3.53 6.03
N VAL A 202 -14.48 4.07 6.00
CA VAL A 202 -14.75 5.49 6.27
C VAL A 202 -14.58 5.85 7.75
N SER A 203 -15.00 4.97 8.68
CA SER A 203 -14.86 5.13 10.14
C SER A 203 -13.40 5.24 10.57
N GLN A 204 -12.50 4.54 9.88
CA GLN A 204 -11.07 4.54 10.19
C GLN A 204 -10.36 5.78 9.65
N ILE A 205 -10.79 6.30 8.50
CA ILE A 205 -10.28 7.57 7.94
C ILE A 205 -10.71 8.76 8.82
N HIS A 206 -11.89 8.69 9.44
CA HIS A 206 -12.48 9.77 10.25
C HIS A 206 -12.31 9.61 11.75
N SER A 207 -11.44 8.71 12.23
CA SER A 207 -11.07 8.71 13.65
C SER A 207 -9.97 9.77 13.85
N PRO A 208 -10.29 11.02 14.26
CA PRO A 208 -9.24 11.92 14.71
C PRO A 208 -8.52 11.21 15.84
N SER A 209 -7.20 11.19 15.76
CA SER A 209 -6.34 10.76 16.86
C SER A 209 -6.75 11.57 18.08
N SER A 210 -7.59 11.01 18.95
CA SER A 210 -8.03 11.68 20.17
C SER A 210 -6.81 11.77 21.07
N SER A 211 -6.12 12.89 20.94
CA SER A 211 -4.97 13.31 21.73
C SER A 211 -5.17 14.76 22.10
N ALA A 212 -6.25 15.05 22.82
CA ALA A 212 -6.39 16.22 23.69
C ALA A 212 -7.80 16.23 24.31
N LEU A 213 -7.91 15.72 25.54
CA LEU A 213 -8.67 16.31 26.66
C LEU A 213 -8.69 15.29 27.80
N SER A 214 -7.60 15.27 28.57
CA SER A 214 -7.62 14.76 29.94
C SER A 214 -8.37 15.75 30.81
N VAL A 215 -9.57 15.36 31.23
CA VAL A 215 -10.11 15.75 32.54
C VAL A 215 -10.53 14.45 33.22
N GLU A 216 -9.66 13.94 34.09
CA GLU A 216 -10.03 12.99 35.15
C GLU A 216 -10.77 13.75 36.27
N PRO A 217 -11.54 13.09 37.18
CA PRO A 217 -11.24 11.75 37.71
C PRO A 217 -12.45 10.80 37.86
N SER A 218 -12.21 9.49 37.81
CA SER A 218 -12.74 8.55 38.80
C SER A 218 -12.24 7.11 38.55
N THR A 219 -11.81 6.50 39.65
CA THR A 219 -11.28 5.15 39.88
C THR A 219 -12.11 4.00 39.29
N ALA A 220 -11.53 3.25 38.34
CA ALA A 220 -11.86 1.87 37.96
C ALA A 220 -10.67 1.23 37.20
N PRO A 221 -10.50 -0.12 37.19
CA PRO A 221 -9.25 -0.76 36.80
C PRO A 221 -8.95 -0.63 35.30
N LYS A 222 -7.71 -0.23 35.02
CA LYS A 222 -7.18 0.15 33.72
C LYS A 222 -6.95 -1.09 32.84
N LEU A 223 -7.80 -1.29 31.82
CA LEU A 223 -7.48 -2.16 30.68
C LEU A 223 -6.36 -1.50 29.83
N PRO A 224 -5.51 -2.30 29.14
CA PRO A 224 -4.40 -1.75 28.37
C PRO A 224 -4.91 -0.94 27.17
N PRO A 225 -4.22 0.14 26.78
CA PRO A 225 -4.61 0.95 25.63
C PRO A 225 -4.46 0.15 24.34
N ALA A 226 -5.54 0.07 23.56
CA ALA A 226 -5.52 -0.52 22.21
C ALA A 226 -4.55 0.25 21.31
N SER A 227 -3.68 -0.49 20.62
CA SER A 227 -2.62 0.07 19.78
C SER A 227 -3.20 0.79 18.57
N SER A 228 -2.77 2.04 18.33
CA SER A 228 -3.20 2.86 17.19
C SER A 228 -2.72 2.35 15.82
N GLY A 229 -1.81 1.37 15.79
CA GLY A 229 -1.28 0.77 14.57
C GLY A 229 -2.17 -0.29 13.91
N SER A 230 -3.14 -0.85 14.65
CA SER A 230 -3.96 -1.97 14.18
C SER A 230 -4.98 -1.58 13.11
N LYS A 231 -5.65 -0.43 13.29
CA LYS A 231 -6.69 0.06 12.36
C LYS A 231 -6.16 0.23 10.94
N SER A 232 -4.92 0.71 10.79
CA SER A 232 -4.28 0.87 9.48
C SER A 232 -4.15 -0.44 8.69
N ILE A 233 -4.08 -1.60 9.36
CA ILE A 233 -3.88 -2.91 8.71
C ILE A 233 -5.21 -3.46 8.20
N THR A 234 -6.29 -3.30 8.97
CA THR A 234 -7.64 -3.72 8.58
C THR A 234 -8.15 -2.94 7.35
N THR A 235 -7.92 -1.63 7.28
CA THR A 235 -8.24 -0.87 6.06
C THR A 235 -7.42 -1.36 4.86
N ALA A 236 -6.13 -1.66 5.04
CA ALA A 236 -5.26 -2.11 3.95
C ALA A 236 -5.73 -3.43 3.33
N ILE A 237 -6.17 -4.40 4.15
CA ILE A 237 -6.63 -5.69 3.64
C ILE A 237 -7.98 -5.61 2.92
N ILE A 238 -8.87 -4.72 3.36
CA ILE A 238 -10.14 -4.46 2.67
C ILE A 238 -9.88 -3.85 1.29
N LEU A 239 -8.92 -2.93 1.18
CA LEU A 239 -8.55 -2.28 -0.07
C LEU A 239 -7.86 -3.26 -1.04
N GLU A 240 -6.97 -4.12 -0.52
CA GLU A 240 -6.36 -5.21 -1.30
C GLU A 240 -7.42 -6.15 -1.89
N TRP A 241 -8.40 -6.56 -1.07
CA TRP A 241 -9.51 -7.39 -1.52
C TRP A 241 -10.35 -6.72 -2.61
N LEU A 242 -10.69 -5.44 -2.45
CA LEU A 242 -11.41 -4.66 -3.47
C LEU A 242 -10.65 -4.62 -4.80
N GLU A 243 -9.32 -4.47 -4.76
CA GLU A 243 -8.47 -4.48 -5.95
C GLU A 243 -8.56 -5.83 -6.69
N LEU A 244 -8.50 -6.95 -5.97
CA LEU A 244 -8.62 -8.30 -6.55
C LEU A 244 -9.99 -8.53 -7.20
N CYS A 245 -11.08 -8.08 -6.56
CA CYS A 245 -12.42 -8.18 -7.13
C CYS A 245 -12.58 -7.40 -8.44
N LEU A 246 -11.89 -6.26 -8.56
CA LEU A 246 -11.92 -5.43 -9.77
C LEU A 246 -11.09 -6.04 -10.90
N GLN A 247 -9.92 -6.60 -10.60
CA GLN A 247 -9.08 -7.30 -11.57
C GLN A 247 -9.79 -8.52 -12.17
N ALA A 248 -10.50 -9.30 -11.34
CA ALA A 248 -11.29 -10.45 -11.79
C ALA A 248 -12.45 -10.07 -12.72
N LYS A 249 -12.94 -8.83 -12.66
CA LYS A 249 -14.01 -8.32 -13.51
C LYS A 249 -13.50 -7.79 -14.86
N THR A 250 -12.23 -7.35 -14.90
CA THR A 250 -11.56 -6.87 -16.13
C THR A 250 -10.98 -8.01 -16.98
N SER A 251 -10.79 -9.20 -16.42
CA SER A 251 -10.53 -10.41 -17.20
C SER A 251 -11.83 -10.91 -17.83
N SER A 252 -12.09 -10.51 -19.07
CA SER A 252 -13.18 -11.04 -19.91
C SER A 252 -13.15 -12.58 -19.94
N PRO A 253 -14.30 -13.28 -19.97
CA PRO A 253 -14.32 -14.69 -20.32
C PRO A 253 -13.79 -14.87 -21.75
N PRO A 254 -13.14 -16.01 -22.08
CA PRO A 254 -12.76 -16.31 -23.44
C PRO A 254 -14.01 -16.32 -24.33
N THR A 255 -13.95 -15.59 -25.42
CA THR A 255 -14.94 -15.60 -26.50
C THR A 255 -15.24 -17.05 -26.88
N PRO A 256 -16.51 -17.48 -26.97
CA PRO A 256 -16.81 -18.81 -27.48
C PRO A 256 -16.36 -18.86 -28.93
N THR A 257 -15.32 -19.63 -29.19
CA THR A 257 -14.83 -19.95 -30.53
C THR A 257 -16.01 -20.52 -31.31
N SER A 258 -16.54 -19.73 -32.24
CA SER A 258 -17.58 -20.17 -33.16
C SER A 258 -16.97 -21.27 -34.03
N GLY A 259 -17.36 -22.52 -33.78
CA GLY A 259 -17.03 -23.65 -34.64
C GLY A 259 -17.72 -23.49 -36.00
N PRO A 260 -17.08 -23.91 -37.11
CA PRO A 260 -17.62 -23.72 -38.43
C PRO A 260 -18.91 -24.54 -38.63
N LEU A 261 -19.91 -23.87 -39.18
CA LEU A 261 -21.12 -24.43 -39.77
C LEU A 261 -20.75 -25.55 -40.76
N LEU A 262 -21.07 -26.79 -40.40
CA LEU A 262 -21.19 -27.88 -41.37
C LEU A 262 -22.42 -27.59 -42.23
N GLN A 263 -22.16 -27.06 -43.43
CA GLN A 263 -23.13 -27.05 -44.51
C GLN A 263 -23.38 -28.49 -44.96
N SER A 264 -24.64 -28.88 -44.88
CA SER A 264 -25.26 -30.02 -45.53
C SER A 264 -24.96 -30.00 -47.03
N ALA A 265 -24.38 -31.09 -47.54
CA ALA A 265 -24.41 -31.44 -48.95
C ALA A 265 -25.31 -32.68 -49.09
N THR A 266 -26.47 -32.46 -49.69
CA THR A 266 -27.30 -33.43 -50.41
C THR A 266 -26.70 -33.77 -51.77
N GLU A 267 -27.15 -34.89 -52.37
CA GLU A 267 -26.85 -35.49 -53.70
C GLU A 267 -25.83 -36.64 -53.60
N GLU A 268 -26.10 -37.90 -53.99
CA GLU A 268 -27.21 -38.61 -54.67
C GLU A 268 -27.47 -39.97 -53.98
#